data_AF-A0A257LQ57-F1
#
_entry.id   AF-A0A257LQ57-F1
#
_cell.length_a   1.000
_cell.length_b   1.000
_cell.length_c   1.000
_cell.angle_alpha   90.00
_cell.angle_beta   90.00
_cell.angle_gamma   90.00
#
_symmetry.space_group_name_H-M   'P 1'
#
loop_
_entity.id
_entity.type
_entity.pdbx_description
1 polymer ?
#
loop_
_entity_poly.entity_id
_entity_poly.type
_entity_poly.pdbx_seq_one_letter_code
_entity_poly.pdbx_strand_id
1 'polypeptide(L)'
;AEAHRRIGVAKESGMVATGTLPLNWWPDPAMQEANRATVKAMAADRERLLKEADAAGFSEEGLFLGKAVLEAMARQSAETSMVFPESDSAREVMRLFMTRHEGGGGYVLGNLAPMKGLEPAGKDYERFGTMNGGGIWLSGWSLFKPALSKLVKEDVTRMLLPMMVLLLGMMFFIFRRAADVGIALFAMVISTLLLLAIMSATGLKW
;
A
#
# COMPACT_ATOMS: atom_id res chain seq x y z
N ALA A 1 15.49 -9.07 -3.38
CA ALA A 1 15.96 -9.47 -4.73
C ALA A 1 14.80 -9.78 -5.67
N GLU A 2 13.90 -10.70 -5.32
CA GLU A 2 12.81 -11.15 -6.20
C GLU A 2 11.85 -10.03 -6.67
N ALA A 3 11.47 -9.12 -5.76
CA ALA A 3 10.59 -8.00 -6.11
C ALA A 3 11.20 -7.06 -7.17
N HIS A 4 12.52 -6.78 -7.08
CA HIS A 4 13.22 -5.99 -8.09
C HIS A 4 13.23 -6.69 -9.47
N ARG A 5 13.44 -8.02 -9.48
CA ARG A 5 13.40 -8.81 -10.72
C ARG A 5 12.02 -8.73 -11.38
N ARG A 6 10.94 -8.92 -10.61
CA ARG A 6 9.56 -8.82 -11.15
C ARG A 6 9.23 -7.43 -11.67
N ILE A 7 9.69 -6.38 -11.01
CA ILE A 7 9.55 -5.00 -11.51
C ILE A 7 10.33 -4.81 -12.81
N GLY A 8 11.55 -5.35 -12.92
CA GLY A 8 12.34 -5.33 -14.14
C GLY A 8 11.61 -5.97 -15.32
N VAL A 9 11.12 -7.20 -15.13
CA VAL A 9 10.32 -7.92 -16.14
C VAL A 9 9.02 -7.17 -16.49
N ALA A 10 8.36 -6.56 -15.50
CA ALA A 10 7.16 -5.76 -15.73
C ALA A 10 7.44 -4.46 -16.51
N LYS A 11 8.63 -3.87 -16.36
CA LYS A 11 9.07 -2.73 -17.18
C LYS A 11 9.38 -3.16 -18.61
N GLU A 12 10.13 -4.24 -18.79
CA GLU A 12 10.49 -4.78 -20.13
C GLU A 12 9.27 -5.21 -20.94
N SER A 13 8.25 -5.78 -20.27
CA SER A 13 6.99 -6.17 -20.91
C SER A 13 6.00 -5.02 -21.14
N GLY A 14 6.40 -3.77 -20.85
CA GLY A 14 5.57 -2.57 -21.03
C GLY A 14 4.38 -2.46 -20.07
N MET A 15 4.37 -3.23 -18.98
CA MET A 15 3.28 -3.22 -18.00
C MET A 15 3.43 -2.06 -17.02
N VAL A 16 4.67 -1.76 -16.62
CA VAL A 16 5.01 -0.76 -15.60
C VAL A 16 5.90 0.31 -16.23
N ALA A 17 5.53 1.59 -16.07
CA ALA A 17 6.37 2.70 -16.50
C ALA A 17 7.49 2.96 -15.47
N THR A 18 7.13 3.04 -14.20
CA THR A 18 8.10 3.25 -13.11
C THR A 18 7.80 2.33 -11.94
N GLY A 19 8.87 1.90 -11.28
CA GLY A 19 8.78 1.04 -10.11
C GLY A 19 9.97 1.30 -9.21
N THR A 20 9.70 1.60 -7.94
CA THR A 20 10.69 1.96 -6.92
C THR A 20 10.41 1.20 -5.64
N LEU A 21 11.44 0.57 -5.08
CA LEU A 21 11.41 -0.09 -3.79
C LEU A 21 12.47 0.55 -2.89
N PRO A 22 12.11 1.02 -1.68
CA PRO A 22 13.05 1.63 -0.74
C PRO A 22 13.88 0.57 0.01
N LEU A 23 14.51 -0.36 -0.73
CA LEU A 23 15.30 -1.44 -0.12
C LEU A 23 16.54 -0.92 0.63
N ASN A 24 17.06 0.24 0.26
CA ASN A 24 18.21 0.84 0.94
C ASN A 24 17.91 1.25 2.38
N TRP A 25 16.64 1.36 2.75
CA TRP A 25 16.24 1.59 4.13
C TRP A 25 16.24 0.29 4.95
N TRP A 26 16.21 -0.87 4.30
CA TRP A 26 16.23 -2.14 5.00
C TRP A 26 17.63 -2.41 5.53
N PRO A 27 17.78 -2.81 6.82
CA PRO A 27 19.10 -3.01 7.39
C PRO A 27 19.80 -4.20 6.72
N ASP A 28 21.01 -3.96 6.22
CA ASP A 28 21.89 -4.96 5.63
C ASP A 28 23.16 -5.10 6.48
N PRO A 29 23.33 -6.23 7.19
CA PRO A 29 24.51 -6.47 8.03
C PRO A 29 25.83 -6.39 7.27
N ALA A 30 25.89 -6.89 6.04
CA ALA A 30 27.12 -6.91 5.27
C ALA A 30 27.54 -5.48 4.89
N MET A 31 26.57 -4.64 4.52
CA MET A 31 26.82 -3.23 4.22
C MET A 31 27.18 -2.43 5.47
N GLN A 32 26.53 -2.69 6.61
CA GLN A 32 26.88 -2.04 7.87
C GLN A 32 28.30 -2.40 8.31
N GLU A 33 28.68 -3.67 8.18
CA GLU A 33 30.02 -4.12 8.52
C GLU A 33 31.09 -3.52 7.58
N ALA A 34 30.83 -3.52 6.27
CA ALA A 34 31.73 -2.90 5.29
C ALA A 34 31.92 -1.39 5.54
N ASN A 35 30.86 -0.69 5.98
CA ASN A 35 30.89 0.74 6.24
C ASN A 35 31.43 1.10 7.64
N ARG A 36 31.57 0.13 8.54
CA ARG A 36 31.94 0.37 9.96
C ARG A 36 33.26 1.12 10.10
N ALA A 37 34.28 0.71 9.35
CA ALA A 37 35.60 1.35 9.40
C ALA A 37 35.52 2.82 8.94
N THR A 38 34.77 3.10 7.88
CA THR A 38 34.54 4.45 7.35
C THR A 38 33.78 5.32 8.34
N VAL A 39 32.68 4.80 8.91
CA VAL A 39 31.88 5.53 9.91
C VAL A 39 32.70 5.82 11.17
N LYS A 40 33.55 4.87 11.59
CA LYS A 40 34.48 5.05 12.72
C LYS A 40 35.50 6.16 12.43
N ALA A 41 36.07 6.19 11.23
CA ALA A 41 37.02 7.23 10.84
C ALA A 41 36.35 8.61 10.81
N MET A 42 35.13 8.72 10.28
CA MET A 42 34.36 9.97 10.28
C MET A 42 34.01 10.42 11.70
N ALA A 43 33.66 9.49 12.59
CA ALA A 43 33.36 9.80 13.99
C ALA A 43 34.60 10.24 14.78
N ALA A 44 35.80 9.75 14.43
CA ALA A 44 37.06 10.15 15.07
C ALA A 44 37.41 11.62 14.77
N ASP A 45 37.04 12.12 13.60
CA ASP A 45 37.24 13.51 13.17
C ASP A 45 36.26 14.51 13.81
N ARG A 46 35.35 14.06 14.68
CA ARG A 46 34.28 14.89 15.28
C ARG A 46 34.78 16.20 15.86
N GLU A 47 35.83 16.15 16.69
CA GLU A 47 36.33 17.36 17.37
C GLU A 47 36.92 18.37 16.39
N ARG A 48 37.65 17.88 15.37
CA ARG A 48 38.20 18.72 14.30
C ARG A 48 37.07 19.40 13.52
N LEU A 49 36.07 18.65 13.07
CA LEU A 49 34.94 19.15 12.28
C LEU A 49 34.13 20.20 13.04
N LEU A 50 33.86 19.98 14.33
CA LEU A 50 33.11 20.94 15.15
C LEU A 50 33.92 22.22 15.39
N LYS A 51 35.24 22.12 15.58
CA LYS A 51 36.12 23.28 15.74
C LYS A 51 36.23 24.12 14.46
N GLU A 52 36.30 23.46 13.30
CA GLU A 52 36.29 24.14 12.00
C GLU A 52 34.96 24.85 11.75
N ALA A 53 33.84 24.22 12.13
CA ALA A 53 32.53 24.84 12.00
C ALA A 53 32.33 26.03 12.95
N ASP A 54 32.83 25.95 14.18
CA ASP A 54 32.86 27.07 15.12
C ASP A 54 33.71 28.24 14.57
N ALA A 55 34.91 27.94 14.04
CA ALA A 55 35.76 28.94 13.41
C ALA A 55 35.14 29.59 12.15
N ALA A 56 34.27 28.87 11.44
CA ALA A 56 33.51 29.39 10.31
C ALA A 56 32.30 30.25 10.72
N GLY A 57 32.02 30.37 12.03
CA GLY A 57 30.97 31.23 12.57
C GLY A 57 29.58 30.58 12.66
N PHE A 58 29.50 29.24 12.67
CA PHE A 58 28.23 28.56 12.94
C PHE A 58 27.81 28.74 14.41
N SER A 59 26.53 29.03 14.66
CA SER A 59 26.00 29.12 16.02
C SER A 59 25.90 27.75 16.68
N GLU A 60 25.80 27.72 18.00
CA GLU A 60 25.64 26.47 18.75
C GLU A 60 24.38 25.69 18.33
N GLU A 61 23.28 26.40 18.08
CA GLU A 61 22.03 25.82 17.58
C GLU A 61 22.18 25.25 16.16
N GLY A 62 22.92 25.94 15.29
CA GLY A 62 23.23 25.48 13.94
C GLY A 62 24.06 24.19 13.93
N LEU A 63 24.89 23.97 14.96
CA LEU A 63 25.70 22.77 15.12
C LEU A 63 24.98 21.61 15.80
N PHE A 64 23.79 21.82 16.36
CA PHE A 64 23.08 20.79 17.14
C PHE A 64 22.88 19.50 16.36
N LEU A 65 22.35 19.59 15.12
CA LEU A 65 22.14 18.43 14.27
C LEU A 65 23.46 17.73 13.91
N GLY A 66 24.51 18.51 13.60
CA GLY A 66 25.83 17.96 13.27
C GLY A 66 26.45 17.19 14.43
N LYS A 67 26.36 17.74 15.65
CA LYS A 67 26.80 17.05 16.89
C LYS A 67 26.04 15.74 17.08
N ALA A 68 24.71 15.76 16.95
CA ALA A 68 23.86 14.57 17.12
C ALA A 68 24.16 13.49 16.06
N VAL A 69 24.40 13.87 14.80
CA VAL A 69 24.75 12.93 13.73
C VAL A 69 26.12 12.29 13.98
N LEU A 70 27.15 13.07 14.32
CA LEU A 70 28.49 12.55 14.61
C LEU A 70 28.49 11.65 15.85
N GLU A 71 27.68 11.96 16.85
CA GLU A 71 27.47 11.11 18.02
C GLU A 71 26.77 9.79 17.64
N ALA A 72 25.72 9.85 16.81
CA ALA A 72 25.04 8.66 16.32
C ALA A 72 25.99 7.76 15.50
N MET A 73 26.85 8.35 14.66
CA MET A 73 27.89 7.63 13.92
C MET A 73 28.88 6.93 14.86
N ALA A 74 29.33 7.62 15.92
CA ALA A 74 30.22 7.03 16.92
C ALA A 74 29.58 5.81 17.60
N ARG A 75 28.32 5.94 18.05
CA ARG A 75 27.55 4.85 18.66
C ARG A 75 27.37 3.67 17.70
N GLN A 76 26.98 3.95 16.45
CA GLN A 76 26.80 2.93 15.42
C GLN A 76 28.10 2.18 15.10
N SER A 77 29.24 2.87 15.08
CA SER A 77 30.53 2.24 14.80
C SER A 77 30.99 1.29 15.91
N ALA A 78 30.58 1.54 17.16
CA ALA A 78 30.91 0.71 18.32
C ALA A 78 30.02 -0.53 18.46
N GLU A 79 28.80 -0.49 17.93
CA GLU A 79 27.81 -1.56 18.05
C GLU A 79 28.05 -2.69 17.04
N THR A 80 28.36 -3.90 17.50
CA THR A 80 28.66 -5.04 16.61
C THR A 80 27.42 -5.74 16.06
N SER A 81 26.25 -5.49 16.66
CA SER A 81 24.97 -5.99 16.15
C SER A 81 24.42 -5.14 15.00
N MET A 82 23.40 -5.66 14.32
CA MET A 82 22.70 -4.94 13.25
C MET A 82 21.98 -3.73 13.84
N VAL A 83 22.42 -2.53 13.47
CA VAL A 83 21.84 -1.28 13.95
C VAL A 83 20.62 -0.94 13.11
N PHE A 84 19.49 -0.68 13.77
CA PHE A 84 18.27 -0.20 13.14
C PHE A 84 17.76 1.02 13.91
N PRO A 85 17.25 2.07 13.24
CA PRO A 85 16.75 3.25 13.95
C PRO A 85 15.51 2.91 14.80
N GLU A 86 15.64 3.03 16.13
CA GLU A 86 14.55 2.72 17.07
C GLU A 86 13.83 3.95 17.64
N SER A 87 14.36 5.16 17.42
CA SER A 87 13.74 6.39 17.90
C SER A 87 12.31 6.55 17.38
N ASP A 88 11.42 7.14 18.17
CA ASP A 88 10.01 7.33 17.78
C ASP A 88 9.88 8.09 16.46
N SER A 89 10.67 9.15 16.26
CA SER A 89 10.66 9.93 15.01
C SER A 89 11.06 9.09 13.79
N ALA A 90 12.13 8.29 13.91
CA ALA A 90 12.54 7.41 12.82
C ALA A 90 11.48 6.33 12.55
N ARG A 91 10.87 5.77 13.60
CA ARG A 91 9.81 4.76 13.46
C ARG A 91 8.60 5.32 12.71
N GLU A 92 8.21 6.56 12.97
CA GLU A 92 7.07 7.20 12.30
C GLU A 92 7.30 7.52 10.83
N VAL A 93 8.54 7.81 10.44
CA VAL A 93 8.90 7.96 9.01
C VAL A 93 8.98 6.58 8.36
N MET A 94 9.63 5.62 9.02
CA MET A 94 9.88 4.30 8.45
C MET A 94 8.61 3.49 8.27
N ARG A 95 7.60 3.61 9.16
CA ARG A 95 6.31 2.89 9.02
C ARG A 95 5.57 3.19 7.71
N LEU A 96 5.88 4.33 7.07
CA LEU A 96 5.27 4.71 5.78
C LEU A 96 5.74 3.81 4.65
N PHE A 97 6.91 3.18 4.80
CA PHE A 97 7.56 2.42 3.73
C PHE A 97 8.02 1.03 4.17
N MET A 98 8.05 0.72 5.46
CA MET A 98 8.42 -0.60 5.96
C MET A 98 7.83 -0.91 7.33
N THR A 99 7.64 -2.20 7.57
CA THR A 99 7.20 -2.73 8.86
C THR A 99 8.06 -3.94 9.19
N ARG A 100 8.69 -3.96 10.36
CA ARG A 100 9.41 -5.14 10.85
C ARG A 100 8.53 -5.96 11.79
N HIS A 101 8.72 -7.27 11.78
CA HIS A 101 8.13 -8.17 12.77
C HIS A 101 9.10 -8.41 13.92
N GLU A 102 8.58 -8.58 15.13
CA GLU A 102 9.37 -8.87 16.34
C GLU A 102 10.18 -10.18 16.21
N GLY A 103 9.64 -11.16 15.48
CA GLY A 103 10.31 -12.44 15.19
C GLY A 103 11.31 -12.42 14.02
N GLY A 104 11.61 -11.24 13.47
CA GLY A 104 12.48 -11.09 12.31
C GLY A 104 11.73 -10.99 10.98
N GLY A 105 12.40 -10.43 9.97
CA GLY A 105 11.80 -10.11 8.68
C GLY A 105 10.80 -8.95 8.75
N GLY A 106 10.02 -8.79 7.69
CA GLY A 106 9.00 -7.75 7.59
C GLY A 106 8.65 -7.40 6.15
N TYR A 107 7.92 -6.30 6.00
CA TYR A 107 7.40 -5.81 4.73
C TYR A 107 8.05 -4.50 4.33
N VAL A 108 8.18 -4.29 3.03
CA VAL A 108 8.59 -3.03 2.43
C VAL A 108 7.54 -2.64 1.39
N LEU A 109 7.07 -1.40 1.48
CA LEU A 109 6.14 -0.80 0.53
C LEU A 109 6.92 -0.17 -0.62
N GLY A 110 6.59 -0.58 -1.84
CA GLY A 110 7.09 0.03 -3.07
C GLY A 110 6.00 0.76 -3.82
N ASN A 111 6.41 1.69 -4.68
CA ASN A 111 5.51 2.38 -5.59
C ASN A 111 5.68 1.83 -7.00
N LEU A 112 4.55 1.64 -7.69
CA LEU A 112 4.48 1.21 -9.08
C LEU A 112 3.53 2.14 -9.84
N ALA A 113 4.02 2.70 -10.94
CA ALA A 113 3.19 3.42 -11.89
C ALA A 113 2.97 2.55 -13.13
N PRO A 114 1.71 2.21 -13.48
CA PRO A 114 1.41 1.48 -14.70
C PRO A 114 1.75 2.32 -15.93
N MET A 115 1.96 1.66 -17.06
CA MET A 115 2.12 2.36 -18.34
C MET A 115 0.83 3.09 -18.74
N LYS A 116 0.95 4.23 -19.43
CA LYS A 116 -0.21 5.02 -19.87
C LYS A 116 -1.14 4.16 -20.73
N GLY A 117 -2.44 4.15 -20.40
CA GLY A 117 -3.47 3.39 -21.11
C GLY A 117 -3.71 1.97 -20.59
N LEU A 118 -2.92 1.50 -19.64
CA LEU A 118 -3.20 0.29 -18.88
C LEU A 118 -4.07 0.60 -17.67
N GLU A 119 -5.01 -0.29 -17.39
CA GLU A 119 -5.93 -0.18 -16.26
C GLU A 119 -5.69 -1.36 -15.30
N PRO A 120 -4.81 -1.20 -14.29
CA PRO A 120 -4.55 -2.25 -13.30
C PRO A 120 -5.80 -2.66 -12.55
N ALA A 121 -6.75 -1.73 -12.45
CA ALA A 121 -8.04 -1.90 -11.81
C ALA A 121 -9.18 -2.21 -12.80
N GLY A 122 -8.86 -2.64 -14.01
CA GLY A 122 -9.85 -2.86 -15.06
C GLY A 122 -9.51 -4.10 -15.86
N LYS A 123 -9.46 -3.94 -17.18
CA LYS A 123 -9.16 -5.01 -18.14
C LYS A 123 -7.81 -5.71 -17.89
N ASP A 124 -6.84 -5.02 -17.29
CA ASP A 124 -5.49 -5.54 -17.09
C ASP A 124 -5.28 -6.17 -15.69
N TYR A 125 -6.33 -6.26 -14.86
CA TYR A 125 -6.22 -6.73 -13.47
C TYR A 125 -5.56 -8.11 -13.34
N GLU A 126 -5.93 -9.09 -14.17
CA GLU A 126 -5.32 -10.43 -14.14
C GLU A 126 -3.84 -10.39 -14.51
N ARG A 127 -3.47 -9.51 -15.45
CA ARG A 127 -2.09 -9.32 -15.88
C ARG A 127 -1.22 -8.80 -14.74
N PHE A 128 -1.70 -7.81 -13.99
CA PHE A 128 -1.03 -7.33 -12.77
C PHE A 128 -1.06 -8.38 -11.64
N GLY A 129 -2.11 -9.19 -11.55
CA GLY A 129 -2.22 -10.29 -10.59
C GLY A 129 -1.08 -11.30 -10.66
N THR A 130 -0.45 -11.50 -11.84
CA THR A 130 0.72 -12.38 -12.01
C THR A 130 1.95 -11.92 -11.22
N MET A 131 2.02 -10.64 -10.84
CA MET A 131 3.10 -10.13 -10.00
C MET A 131 2.97 -10.55 -8.53
N ASN A 132 1.77 -10.97 -8.11
CA ASN A 132 1.53 -11.44 -6.75
C ASN A 132 2.18 -12.81 -6.50
N GLY A 133 2.47 -13.11 -5.23
CA GLY A 133 3.02 -14.38 -4.79
C GLY A 133 4.48 -14.30 -4.34
N GLY A 134 4.95 -15.33 -3.65
CA GLY A 134 6.31 -15.34 -3.07
C GLY A 134 6.56 -14.21 -2.06
N GLY A 135 5.53 -13.79 -1.32
CA GLY A 135 5.62 -12.68 -0.36
C GLY A 135 5.49 -11.28 -0.97
N ILE A 136 5.10 -11.18 -2.25
CA ILE A 136 4.85 -9.91 -2.94
C ILE A 136 3.36 -9.78 -3.17
N TRP A 137 2.81 -8.63 -2.77
CA TRP A 137 1.42 -8.29 -2.98
C TRP A 137 1.32 -6.88 -3.56
N LEU A 138 0.62 -6.77 -4.68
CA LEU A 138 0.18 -5.49 -5.20
C LEU A 138 -1.03 -5.02 -4.39
N SER A 139 -0.89 -3.88 -3.75
CA SER A 139 -2.00 -3.19 -3.08
C SER A 139 -2.11 -1.77 -3.63
N GLY A 140 -3.34 -1.27 -3.64
CA GLY A 140 -3.64 0.07 -4.11
C GLY A 140 -5.12 0.32 -4.10
N TRP A 141 -5.52 1.56 -3.84
CA TRP A 141 -6.93 1.97 -3.83
C TRP A 141 -7.65 1.61 -5.13
N SER A 142 -6.94 1.71 -6.25
CA SER A 142 -7.45 1.32 -7.56
C SER A 142 -7.77 -0.18 -7.63
N LEU A 143 -6.91 -1.04 -7.08
CA LEU A 143 -7.08 -2.51 -7.10
C LEU A 143 -8.20 -3.02 -6.19
N PHE A 144 -8.71 -2.19 -5.28
CA PHE A 144 -9.80 -2.55 -4.37
C PHE A 144 -11.14 -2.70 -5.09
N LYS A 145 -11.44 -1.81 -6.05
CA LYS A 145 -12.73 -1.80 -6.76
C LYS A 145 -13.01 -3.09 -7.55
N PRO A 146 -12.06 -3.66 -8.32
CA PRO A 146 -12.27 -4.94 -9.00
C PRO A 146 -12.35 -6.13 -8.06
N ALA A 147 -11.50 -6.14 -7.03
CA ALA A 147 -11.51 -7.19 -6.02
C ALA A 147 -12.87 -7.26 -5.33
N LEU A 148 -13.43 -6.11 -4.95
CA LEU A 148 -14.76 -6.02 -4.36
C LEU A 148 -15.87 -6.32 -5.38
N SER A 149 -15.75 -5.83 -6.63
CA SER A 149 -16.77 -6.08 -7.66
C SER A 149 -16.90 -7.56 -8.02
N LYS A 150 -15.80 -8.32 -8.03
CA LYS A 150 -15.85 -9.76 -8.28
C LYS A 150 -16.60 -10.48 -7.17
N LEU A 151 -16.28 -10.12 -5.92
CA LEU A 151 -16.93 -10.69 -4.74
C LEU A 151 -18.42 -10.34 -4.69
N VAL A 152 -18.77 -9.08 -4.94
CA VAL A 152 -20.18 -8.63 -5.01
C VAL A 152 -20.94 -9.34 -6.12
N LYS A 153 -20.34 -9.53 -7.31
CA LYS A 153 -21.01 -10.27 -8.39
C LYS A 153 -21.28 -11.71 -8.01
N GLU A 154 -20.32 -12.36 -7.35
CA GLU A 154 -20.46 -13.75 -6.91
C GLU A 154 -21.51 -13.89 -5.80
N ASP A 155 -21.52 -12.98 -4.83
CA ASP A 155 -22.54 -12.96 -3.77
C ASP A 155 -23.94 -12.67 -4.32
N VAL A 156 -24.07 -11.73 -5.28
CA VAL A 156 -25.35 -11.45 -5.93
C VAL A 156 -25.89 -12.68 -6.67
N THR A 157 -25.07 -13.38 -7.45
CA THR A 157 -25.54 -14.57 -8.18
C THR A 157 -25.76 -15.77 -7.27
N ARG A 158 -24.95 -15.95 -6.23
CA ARG A 158 -24.96 -17.17 -5.41
C ARG A 158 -25.93 -17.10 -4.23
N MET A 159 -26.19 -15.90 -3.69
CA MET A 159 -27.12 -15.70 -2.58
C MET A 159 -28.40 -14.97 -3.01
N LEU A 160 -28.27 -13.83 -3.70
CA LEU A 160 -29.42 -12.97 -3.99
C LEU A 160 -30.36 -13.60 -5.03
N LEU A 161 -29.81 -14.22 -6.07
CA LEU A 161 -30.58 -14.86 -7.13
C LEU A 161 -31.48 -16.01 -6.61
N PRO A 162 -30.99 -17.01 -5.85
CA PRO A 162 -31.85 -18.07 -5.33
C PRO A 162 -32.90 -17.53 -4.35
N MET A 163 -32.56 -16.55 -3.51
CA MET A 163 -33.52 -15.94 -2.59
C MET A 163 -34.64 -15.20 -3.33
N MET A 164 -34.30 -14.47 -4.40
CA MET A 164 -35.26 -13.79 -5.26
C MET A 164 -36.19 -14.78 -5.97
N VAL A 165 -35.64 -15.88 -6.51
CA VAL A 165 -36.44 -16.93 -7.14
C VAL A 165 -37.41 -17.56 -6.14
N LEU A 166 -36.97 -17.80 -4.91
CA LEU A 166 -37.79 -18.38 -3.84
C LEU A 166 -38.92 -17.43 -3.43
N LEU A 167 -38.63 -16.14 -3.25
CA LEU A 167 -39.62 -15.10 -2.96
C LEU A 167 -40.65 -14.95 -4.09
N LEU A 168 -40.20 -14.92 -5.34
CA LEU A 168 -41.08 -14.84 -6.51
C LEU A 168 -41.95 -16.09 -6.65
N GLY A 169 -41.37 -17.28 -6.41
CA GLY A 169 -42.10 -18.54 -6.39
C GLY A 169 -43.18 -18.56 -5.31
N MET A 170 -42.86 -18.08 -4.11
CA MET A 170 -43.83 -17.99 -3.01
C MET A 170 -44.94 -16.98 -3.32
N MET A 171 -44.59 -15.81 -3.87
CA MET A 171 -45.56 -14.79 -4.29
C MET A 171 -46.49 -15.33 -5.39
N PHE A 172 -45.95 -16.06 -6.37
CA PHE A 172 -46.74 -16.72 -7.39
C PHE A 172 -47.68 -17.77 -6.82
N PHE A 173 -47.23 -18.56 -5.84
CA PHE A 173 -48.06 -19.56 -5.17
C PHE A 173 -49.21 -18.94 -4.36
N ILE A 174 -48.98 -17.79 -3.71
CA ILE A 174 -49.99 -17.08 -2.92
C ILE A 174 -51.06 -16.45 -3.81
N PHE A 175 -50.66 -15.67 -4.82
CA PHE A 175 -51.61 -14.94 -5.66
C PHE A 175 -52.23 -15.80 -6.75
N ARG A 176 -51.62 -16.95 -7.11
CA ARG A 176 -52.07 -17.92 -8.13
C ARG A 176 -52.38 -17.32 -9.51
N ARG A 177 -52.13 -16.03 -9.72
CA ARG A 177 -52.44 -15.28 -10.94
C ARG A 177 -51.24 -14.41 -11.28
N ALA A 178 -50.64 -14.65 -12.46
CA ALA A 178 -49.46 -13.94 -12.94
C ALA A 178 -49.66 -12.42 -13.05
N ALA A 179 -50.90 -11.99 -13.30
CA ALA A 179 -51.25 -10.57 -13.39
C ALA A 179 -51.01 -9.83 -12.06
N ASP A 180 -51.42 -10.41 -10.93
CA ASP A 180 -51.31 -9.77 -9.62
C ASP A 180 -49.84 -9.72 -9.14
N VAL A 181 -49.08 -10.78 -9.43
CA VAL A 181 -47.62 -10.84 -9.23
C VAL A 181 -46.92 -9.76 -10.07
N GLY A 182 -47.32 -9.62 -11.34
CA GLY A 182 -46.78 -8.62 -12.25
C GLY A 182 -47.05 -7.19 -11.79
N ILE A 183 -48.26 -6.91 -11.31
CA ILE A 183 -48.63 -5.60 -10.77
C ILE A 183 -47.85 -5.28 -9.48
N ALA A 184 -47.68 -6.24 -8.58
CA ALA A 184 -46.90 -6.05 -7.36
C ALA A 184 -45.40 -5.78 -7.65
N LEU A 185 -44.81 -6.53 -8.58
CA LEU A 185 -43.44 -6.28 -9.06
C LEU A 185 -43.33 -4.90 -9.71
N PHE A 186 -44.28 -4.55 -10.58
CA PHE A 186 -44.30 -3.26 -11.25
C PHE A 186 -44.38 -2.10 -10.25
N ALA A 187 -45.22 -2.23 -9.21
CA ALA A 187 -45.32 -1.26 -8.13
C ALA A 187 -44.01 -1.12 -7.34
N MET A 188 -43.32 -2.23 -7.03
CA MET A 188 -41.99 -2.20 -6.38
C MET A 188 -40.92 -1.53 -7.24
N VAL A 189 -40.90 -1.81 -8.54
CA VAL A 189 -39.93 -1.19 -9.46
C VAL A 189 -40.20 0.32 -9.57
N ILE A 190 -41.46 0.73 -9.73
CA ILE A 190 -41.83 2.14 -9.76
C ILE A 190 -41.48 2.84 -8.45
N SER A 191 -41.77 2.23 -7.29
CA SER A 191 -41.43 2.85 -6.01
C SER A 191 -39.92 3.01 -5.83
N THR A 192 -39.13 2.02 -6.27
CA THR A 192 -37.66 2.07 -6.25
C THR A 192 -37.11 3.15 -7.19
N LEU A 193 -37.66 3.26 -8.41
CA LEU A 193 -37.27 4.30 -9.36
C LEU A 193 -37.62 5.70 -8.87
N LEU A 194 -38.80 5.87 -8.25
CA LEU A 194 -39.20 7.12 -7.61
C LEU A 194 -38.26 7.47 -6.46
N LEU A 195 -37.91 6.50 -5.61
CA LEU A 195 -36.94 6.69 -4.53
C LEU A 195 -35.58 7.14 -5.09
N LEU A 196 -35.06 6.45 -6.11
CA LEU A 196 -33.81 6.79 -6.78
C LEU A 196 -33.85 8.18 -7.41
N ALA A 197 -34.97 8.56 -8.03
CA ALA A 197 -35.14 9.90 -8.62
C ALA A 197 -35.14 11.00 -7.54
N ILE A 198 -35.82 10.77 -6.41
CA ILE A 198 -35.82 11.70 -5.27
C ILE A 198 -34.42 11.81 -4.66
N MET A 199 -33.73 10.68 -4.46
CA MET A 199 -32.35 10.67 -3.95
C MET A 199 -31.39 11.40 -4.91
N SER A 200 -31.55 11.19 -6.21
CA SER A 200 -30.76 11.90 -7.24
C SER A 200 -31.04 13.41 -7.23
N ALA A 201 -32.31 13.82 -7.06
CA ALA A 201 -32.68 15.24 -7.03
C ALA A 201 -32.24 15.95 -5.74
N THR A 202 -32.21 15.23 -4.62
CA THR A 202 -31.79 15.75 -3.31
C THR A 202 -30.27 15.68 -3.10
N GLY A 203 -29.53 15.09 -4.04
CA GLY A 203 -28.07 14.99 -3.97
C GLY A 203 -27.56 14.01 -2.89
N LEU A 204 -28.43 13.18 -2.33
CA LEU A 204 -28.07 12.13 -1.38
C LEU A 204 -27.36 11.00 -2.13
N LYS A 205 -26.03 11.04 -2.09
CA LYS A 205 -25.18 9.98 -2.62
C LYS A 205 -24.96 8.93 -1.53
N TRP A 206 -25.30 7.68 -1.84
CA TRP A 206 -24.79 6.52 -1.12
C TRP A 206 -23.41 6.17 -1.68
#